data_AF-A0A962BZX3-F1
#
_entry.id   AF-A0A962BZX3-F1
#
_cell.length_a   1.000
_cell.length_b   1.000
_cell.length_c   1.000
_cell.angle_alpha   90.00
_cell.angle_beta   90.00
_cell.angle_gamma   90.00
#
_symmetry.space_group_name_H-M   'P 1'
#
loop_
_entity.id
_entity.type
_entity.pdbx_description
1 polymer ?
#
loop_
_entity_poly.entity_id
_entity_poly.type
_entity_poly.pdbx_seq_one_letter_code
_entity_poly.pdbx_strand_id
1 'polypeptide(L)' 'MSDSATVVIHTDGACLGNPGPGGWGVLLSYQGTDSELSGGEGDTTNNRMELM' A
#
# COMPACT_ATOMS: atom_id res chain seq x y z
N MET A 1 4.30 21.56 23.83
CA MET A 1 4.03 20.21 23.31
C MET A 1 4.49 20.24 21.86
N SER A 2 5.44 19.40 21.44
CA SER A 2 5.82 19.38 20.03
C SER A 2 4.65 18.77 19.27
N ASP A 3 4.05 19.53 18.34
CA ASP A 3 3.19 18.95 17.32
C ASP A 3 4.04 17.94 16.55
N SER A 4 3.87 16.65 16.85
CA SER A 4 4.39 15.61 16.01
C SER A 4 3.56 15.66 14.73
N ALA A 5 4.16 16.09 13.62
CA ALA A 5 3.49 16.07 12.33
C ALA A 5 2.95 14.66 12.05
N THR A 6 1.64 14.53 11.85
CA THR A 6 0.98 13.26 11.57
C THR A 6 1.42 12.73 10.21
N VAL A 7 1.84 11.47 10.18
CA VAL A 7 2.05 10.72 8.93
C VAL A 7 0.76 9.94 8.65
N VAL A 8 0.19 10.12 7.45
CA VAL A 8 -0.98 9.37 7.01
C VAL A 8 -0.55 8.40 5.91
N ILE A 9 -0.97 7.15 6.02
CA ILE A 9 -0.66 6.10 5.05
C ILE A 9 -1.99 5.46 4.64
N HIS A 10 -2.28 5.50 3.34
CA HIS A 10 -3.39 4.76 2.74
C HIS A 10 -2.80 3.58 1.97
N THR A 11 -3.33 2.39 2.19
CA THR A 11 -2.86 1.15 1.56
C THR A 11 -4.02 0.44 0.89
N ASP A 12 -3.76 -0.21 -0.23
CA ASP A 12 -4.70 -1.10 -0.88
C ASP A 12 -3.95 -2.25 -1.56
N GLY A 13 -4.59 -3.42 -1.65
CA GLY A 13 -4.02 -4.62 -2.22
C GLY A 13 -5.07 -5.42 -2.98
N ALA A 14 -4.73 -5.88 -4.17
CA ALA A 14 -5.65 -6.61 -5.03
C ALA A 14 -4.97 -7.75 -5.79
N CYS A 15 -5.74 -8.78 -6.12
CA CYS A 15 -5.25 -9.94 -6.89
C CYS A 15 -6.27 -10.37 -7.95
N LEU A 16 -5.79 -10.63 -9.17
CA LEU A 16 -6.57 -11.18 -10.28
C LEU A 16 -6.54 -12.70 -10.23
N GLY A 17 -7.50 -13.27 -9.50
CA GLY A 17 -7.49 -14.68 -9.09
C GLY A 17 -7.10 -14.82 -7.62
N ASN A 18 -7.19 -16.04 -7.06
CA ASN A 18 -6.79 -16.28 -5.68
C ASN A 18 -6.38 -17.75 -5.48
N PRO A 19 -5.16 -18.17 -5.91
CA PRO A 19 -4.03 -17.30 -6.27
C PRO A 19 -4.04 -16.78 -7.72
N GLY A 20 -3.23 -15.75 -7.98
CA GLY A 20 -3.02 -15.15 -9.30
C GLY A 20 -2.07 -13.93 -9.26
N PRO A 21 -1.91 -13.20 -10.38
CA PRO A 21 -1.16 -11.95 -10.40
C PRO A 21 -1.80 -10.91 -9.48
N GLY A 22 -1.01 -10.32 -8.58
CA GLY A 22 -1.49 -9.32 -7.63
C GLY A 22 -0.53 -8.15 -7.46
N GLY A 23 -1.05 -7.06 -6.93
CA GLY A 23 -0.28 -5.87 -6.61
C GLY A 23 -0.85 -5.12 -5.42
N TRP A 24 -0.01 -4.25 -4.85
CA TRP A 24 -0.35 -3.36 -3.75
C TRP A 24 0.09 -1.93 -4.07
N GLY A 25 -0.56 -0.96 -3.44
CA GLY A 25 -0.28 0.45 -3.59
C GLY A 25 -0.36 1.18 -2.25
N VAL A 26 0.48 2.21 -2.09
CA VAL A 26 0.52 3.05 -0.90
C VAL A 26 0.57 4.52 -1.29
N LEU A 27 -0.25 5.33 -0.64
CA LEU A 27 -0.13 6.79 -0.61
C LEU A 27 0.31 7.22 0.79
N LEU A 28 1.52 7.74 0.90
CA LEU A 28 2.07 8.30 2.13
C LEU A 28 2.00 9.83 2.06
N SER A 29 1.30 10.44 3.01
CA SER A 29 1.18 11.89 3.13
C SER A 29 1.84 12.37 4.42
N TYR A 30 2.77 13.31 4.29
CA TYR A 30 3.48 13.92 5.42
C TYR A 30 3.80 15.39 5.14
N GLN A 31 3.37 16.28 6.04
CA GLN A 31 3.60 17.73 5.94
C GLN A 31 3.22 18.35 4.57
N GLY A 32 2.11 17.88 3.97
CA GLY A 32 1.64 18.36 2.66
C GLY A 32 2.47 17.87 1.47
N THR A 33 3.36 16.90 1.69
CA THR A 33 4.05 16.17 0.63
C THR A 33 3.49 14.76 0.55
N ASP A 34 3.16 14.33 -0.66
CA ASP A 34 2.67 12.99 -0.93
C ASP A 34 3.73 12.18 -1.67
N SER A 35 3.82 10.89 -1.34
CA SER A 35 4.65 9.90 -2.02
C SER A 35 3.84 8.65 -2.30
N GLU A 36 3.98 8.12 -3.50
CA GLU A 36 3.34 6.88 -3.93
C GLU A 36 4.37 5.74 -3.97
N LEU A 37 3.96 4.56 -3.51
CA LEU A 37 4.72 3.32 -3.63
C LEU A 37 3.81 2.23 -4.19
N SER A 38 4.37 1.29 -4.94
CA SER A 38 3.63 0.13 -5.42
C SER A 38 4.57 -1.05 -5.67
N GLY A 39 3.98 -2.24 -5.67
CA GLY A 39 4.68 -3.49 -5.94
C GLY A 39 3.69 -4.56 -6.38
N GLY A 40 4.21 -5.72 -6.79
CA GLY A 40 3.36 -6.84 -7.18
C GLY A 40 4.13 -8.13 -7.42
N GLU A 41 3.39 -9.23 -7.42
CA GLU A 41 3.89 -10.59 -7.62
C GLU A 41 3.00 -11.31 -8.64
N GLY A 42 3.62 -12.15 -9.50
CA GLY A 42 2.89 -12.88 -10.54
C GLY A 42 2.01 -14.03 -10.03
N ASP A 43 2.28 -14.53 -8.82
CA ASP A 43 1.53 -15.62 -8.17
C ASP A 43 1.42 -15.36 -6.67
N THR A 44 0.30 -14.78 -6.25
CA THR A 44 0.06 -14.35 -4.86
C THR A 44 -1.44 -14.41 -4.53
N THR A 45 -1.85 -13.89 -3.38
CA THR A 45 -3.26 -13.85 -2.94
C THR A 45 -3.68 -12.44 -2.59
N ASN A 46 -4.99 -12.16 -2.57
CA ASN A 46 -5.53 -10.86 -2.16
C ASN A 46 -5.01 -10.45 -0.78
N ASN A 47 -5.14 -11.34 0.21
CA ASN A 47 -4.72 -11.07 1.59
C ASN A 47 -3.20 -10.86 1.72
N ARG A 48 -2.38 -11.46 0.83
CA ARG A 48 -0.94 -11.19 0.80
C ARG A 48 -0.68 -9.77 0.31
N MET A 49 -1.38 -9.31 -0.72
CA MET A 49 -1.25 -7.95 -1.25
C MET A 49 -1.75 -6.89 -0.27
N GLU A 50 -2.81 -7.16 0.49
CA GLU A 50 -3.30 -6.23 1.52
C GLU A 50 -2.34 -6.08 2.72
N LEU A 51 -1.40 -7.01 2.91
CA LEU A 51 -0.49 -7.05 4.06
C LEU A 51 0.96 -6.66 3.75
N MET A 52 1.32 -6.55 2.46
CA MET A 52 2.66 -6.13 2.02
C MET A 52 2.82 -4.61 2.12
#